data_AF-A0A7C3IY76-F1
#
_entry.id   AF-A0A7C3IY76-F1
#
_cell.length_a   1.000
_cell.length_b   1.000
_cell.length_c   1.000
_cell.angle_alpha   90.00
_cell.angle_beta   90.00
_cell.angle_gamma   90.00
#
_symmetry.space_group_name_H-M   'P 1'
#
loop_
_entity.id
_entity.type
_entity.pdbx_description
1 polymer ?
#
loop_
_entity_poly.entity_id
_entity_poly.type
_entity_poly.pdbx_seq_one_letter_code
_entity_poly.pdbx_strand_id
1 'polypeptide(L)' 'MSRATATALAVVRVPKGAPRPSDAEFRRALDEDLARLGLEPRHEIPDFCVAGPFPVSLDGQEFDEYVVWER' A
#
# COMPACT_ATOMS: atom_id res chain seq x y z
N MET A 1 1.21 -27.50 -8.10
CA MET A 1 1.39 -26.42 -7.11
C MET A 1 0.69 -25.19 -7.66
N SER A 2 -0.25 -24.61 -6.91
CA SER A 2 -0.86 -23.33 -7.29
C SER A 2 0.26 -22.31 -7.49
N ARG A 3 0.34 -21.68 -8.66
CA ARG A 3 1.28 -20.59 -8.93
C ARG A 3 0.88 -19.48 -7.96
N ALA A 4 1.70 -19.21 -6.94
CA ALA A 4 1.46 -18.09 -6.05
C ALA A 4 1.40 -16.84 -6.93
N THR A 5 0.20 -16.34 -7.19
CA THR A 5 0.02 -15.10 -7.92
C THR A 5 0.61 -14.03 -7.03
N ALA A 6 1.74 -13.45 -7.44
CA ALA A 6 2.25 -12.28 -6.75
C ALA A 6 1.16 -11.20 -6.81
N THR A 7 0.82 -10.67 -5.64
CA THR A 7 -0.14 -9.59 -5.46
C THR A 7 0.64 -8.40 -4.94
N ALA A 8 0.45 -7.23 -5.54
CA ALA A 8 1.13 -6.02 -5.10
C ALA A 8 0.71 -5.66 -3.68
N LEU A 9 1.67 -5.20 -2.88
CA LEU A 9 1.45 -4.79 -1.50
C LEU A 9 2.33 -3.60 -1.18
N ALA A 10 1.73 -2.53 -0.66
CA ALA A 10 2.45 -1.35 -0.25
C ALA A 10 2.12 -0.95 1.19
N VAL A 11 3.09 -0.31 1.83
CA VAL A 11 2.95 0.27 3.16
C VAL A 11 3.09 1.79 3.01
N VAL A 12 2.03 2.51 3.33
CA VAL A 12 1.99 3.97 3.26
C VAL A 12 2.00 4.53 4.67
N ARG A 13 2.99 5.37 4.97
CA ARG A 13 3.14 6.02 6.28
C ARG A 13 2.89 7.51 6.16
N VAL A 14 2.11 8.05 7.08
CA VAL A 14 1.91 9.50 7.23
C VAL A 14 2.24 9.91 8.66
N PRO A 15 2.66 11.17 8.92
CA PRO A 15 2.82 11.65 10.29
C PRO A 15 1.57 11.43 11.12
N LYS A 16 1.72 11.09 12.40
CA LYS A 16 0.57 10.82 13.27
C LYS A 16 -0.42 11.99 13.28
N GLY A 17 -1.70 11.69 13.07
CA GLY A 17 -2.78 12.68 13.00
C GLY A 17 -2.87 13.46 11.69
N ALA A 18 -2.03 13.17 10.70
CA ALA A 18 -2.20 13.68 9.35
C ALA A 18 -3.45 13.07 8.69
N PRO A 19 -4.00 13.71 7.62
CA PRO A 19 -5.08 13.12 6.85
C PRO A 19 -4.71 11.73 6.32
N ARG A 20 -5.70 10.84 6.31
CA ARG A 20 -5.57 9.53 5.65
C ARG A 20 -5.20 9.76 4.17
N PRO A 21 -4.25 8.99 3.60
CA PRO A 21 -3.96 9.03 2.19
C PRO A 21 -5.22 8.82 1.34
N SER A 22 -5.28 9.53 0.22
CA SER A 22 -6.33 9.35 -0.78
C SER A 22 -6.21 7.99 -1.48
N ASP A 23 -7.31 7.55 -2.07
CA ASP A 23 -7.32 6.31 -2.86
C ASP A 23 -6.34 6.38 -4.06
N ALA A 24 -6.13 7.58 -4.61
CA ALA A 24 -5.14 7.82 -5.66
C ALA A 24 -3.70 7.62 -5.15
N GLU A 25 -3.40 8.04 -3.92
CA GLU A 25 -2.09 7.83 -3.29
C GLU A 25 -1.85 6.35 -2.95
N PHE A 26 -2.87 5.65 -2.46
CA PHE A 26 -2.79 4.19 -2.26
C PHE A 26 -2.56 3.46 -3.58
N ARG A 27 -3.26 3.86 -4.65
CA ARG A 27 -3.08 3.26 -5.97
C ARG A 27 -1.67 3.48 -6.50
N ARG A 28 -1.15 4.70 -6.40
CA ARG A 28 0.23 5.00 -6.80
C ARG A 28 1.24 4.13 -6.06
N ALA A 29 1.05 3.90 -4.76
CA ALA A 29 1.95 3.06 -3.97
C ALA A 29 1.94 1.58 -4.44
N LEU A 30 0.79 1.05 -4.85
CA LEU A 30 0.70 -0.27 -5.46
C LEU A 30 1.37 -0.32 -6.84
N ASP A 31 1.17 0.70 -7.67
CA ASP A 31 1.80 0.78 -8.99
C ASP A 31 3.35 0.84 -8.88
N GLU A 32 3.87 1.56 -7.89
CA GLU A 32 5.30 1.60 -7.56
C GLU A 32 5.83 0.22 -7.12
N ASP A 33 5.06 -0.53 -6.32
CA ASP A 33 5.42 -1.90 -5.92
C ASP A 33 5.42 -2.88 -7.10
N LEU A 34 4.40 -2.81 -7.96
CA LEU A 34 4.33 -3.60 -9.20
C LEU A 34 5.55 -3.34 -10.10
N ALA A 35 5.89 -2.07 -10.32
CA ALA A 35 7.04 -1.68 -11.11
C ALA A 35 8.35 -2.23 -10.51
N ARG A 36 8.50 -2.18 -9.17
CA ARG A 36 9.65 -2.74 -8.45
C ARG A 36 9.75 -4.26 -8.61
N LEU A 37 8.62 -4.96 -8.66
CA LEU A 37 8.56 -6.41 -8.87
C LEU A 37 8.72 -6.81 -10.34
N GLY A 38 8.81 -5.86 -11.28
CA GLY A 38 8.84 -6.12 -12.72
C GLY A 38 7.56 -6.78 -13.22
N LEU A 39 6.44 -6.53 -12.53
CA LEU A 39 5.12 -7.03 -12.90
C LEU A 39 4.42 -5.97 -13.76
N GLU A 40 3.76 -6.41 -14.83
CA GLU A 40 2.95 -5.53 -15.65
C GLU A 40 1.82 -4.92 -14.80
N PRO A 41 1.52 -3.61 -14.95
CA PRO A 41 0.38 -3.00 -14.31
C PRO A 41 -0.87 -3.76 -14.69
N ARG A 42 -1.63 -4.27 -13.72
CA ARG A 42 -2.95 -4.79 -14.01
C ARG A 42 -3.83 -3.58 -14.28
N HIS A 43 -4.05 -3.29 -15.57
CA HIS A 43 -4.84 -2.15 -16.05
C HIS A 43 -6.24 -2.06 -15.42
N GLU A 44 -6.70 -3.13 -14.78
CA GLU A 44 -7.94 -3.22 -14.01
C GLU A 44 -7.68 -3.91 -12.66
N ILE A 45 -6.92 -3.33 -11.72
CA ILE A 45 -7.12 -3.69 -10.30
C ILE A 45 -8.44 -3.02 -9.90
N PRO A 46 -9.57 -3.75 -9.81
CA PRO A 46 -10.88 -3.12 -9.71
C PRO A 46 -11.12 -2.57 -8.30
N ASP A 47 -10.49 -3.20 -7.30
CA ASP A 47 -10.59 -2.88 -5.89
C ASP A 47 -9.25 -3.19 -5.20
N PHE A 48 -8.82 -2.33 -4.27
CA PHE A 48 -7.73 -2.63 -3.35
C PHE A 48 -8.27 -2.64 -1.92
N CYS A 49 -7.62 -3.41 -1.05
CA CYS A 49 -7.95 -3.43 0.36
C CYS A 49 -6.98 -2.54 1.13
N VAL A 50 -7.47 -1.87 2.18
CA VAL A 50 -6.67 -1.05 3.09
C VAL A 50 -6.92 -1.50 4.52
N ALA A 51 -5.85 -1.65 5.29
CA ALA A 51 -5.89 -1.85 6.73
C ALA A 51 -5.11 -0.73 7.46
N GLY A 52 -5.59 -0.35 8.65
CA GLY A 52 -5.02 0.74 9.45
C GLY A 52 -6.04 1.84 9.78
N PRO A 53 -5.60 2.98 10.35
CA PRO A 53 -4.21 3.29 10.66
C PRO A 53 -3.66 2.43 11.81
N PHE A 54 -2.41 1.99 11.67
CA PHE A 54 -1.64 1.37 12.74
C PHE A 54 -0.66 2.41 13.30
N PRO A 55 -0.69 2.71 14.60
CA PRO A 55 0.26 3.63 15.19
C PRO A 55 1.65 2.97 15.22
N VAL A 56 2.64 3.64 14.63
CA VAL A 56 4.04 3.19 14.65
C VAL A 56 4.96 4.33 15.09
N SER A 57 6.10 3.97 15.67
CA SER A 57 7.14 4.92 16.06
C SER A 57 8.45 4.52 15.42
N LEU A 58 9.07 5.45 14.69
CA LEU A 58 10.36 5.25 14.02
C LEU A 58 11.28 6.39 14.46
N ASP A 59 12.44 6.06 15.03
CA ASP A 59 13.45 7.02 15.50
C ASP A 59 12.89 8.15 16.39
N GLY A 60 11.90 7.84 17.21
CA GLY A 60 11.25 8.79 18.12
C GLY A 60 10.16 9.66 17.49
N GLN A 61 9.88 9.50 16.20
CA GLN A 61 8.78 10.15 15.50
C GLN A 61 7.58 9.19 15.38
N GLU A 62 6.37 9.71 15.60
CA GLU A 62 5.13 8.94 15.51
C GLU A 62 4.48 9.07 14.13
N PHE A 63 3.96 7.95 13.62
CA PHE A 63 3.30 7.83 12.33
C PHE A 63 2.02 7.00 12.43
N ASP A 64 1.11 7.24 11.49
CA ASP A 64 0.01 6.35 11.16
C ASP A 64 0.36 5.56 9.89
N GLU A 65 0.37 4.24 10.01
CA GLU A 65 0.73 3.31 8.94
C GLU A 65 -0.52 2.64 8.35
N TYR A 66 -0.57 2.57 7.02
CA TYR A 66 -1.60 1.88 6.27
C TYR A 66 -0.98 0.78 5.42
N VAL A 67 -1.58 -0.40 5.45
CA VAL A 67 -1.21 -1.51 4.57
C VAL A 67 -2.25 -1.58 3.47
N VAL A 68 -1.80 -1.55 2.21
CA VAL A 68 -2.64 -1.67 1.02
C VAL A 68 -2.20 -2.85 0.17
N TRP A 69 -3.16 -3.61 -0.35
CA TRP A 69 -2.89 -4.74 -1.25
C TRP A 69 -3.98 -4.89 -2.31
N GLU A 70 -3.62 -5.48 -3.46
CA GLU A 70 -4.62 -5.77 -4.51
C GLU A 70 -5.59 -6.86 -4.03
N ARG A 71 -6.83 -6.78 -4.49
CA ARG A 71 -7.83 -7.82 -4.27
C ARG A 71 -7.76 -8.93 -5.31
#